data_AF-A0A3D3ML57-F1
#
_entry.id   AF-A0A3D3ML57-F1
#
_cell.length_a   1.000
_cell.length_b   1.000
_cell.length_c   1.000
_cell.angle_alpha   90.00
_cell.angle_beta   90.00
_cell.angle_gamma   90.00
#
_symmetry.space_group_name_H-M   'P 1'
#
loop_
_entity.id
_entity.type
_entity.pdbx_description
1 polymer ?
#
loop_
_entity_poly.entity_id
_entity_poly.type
_entity_poly.pdbx_seq_one_letter_code
_entity_poly.pdbx_strand_id
1 'polypeptide(L)'
;MNILRLLDKLSHDQFFTKEASRLEAITDISLFGKKAAKAAVPLGLGTLMATSAKAEPTKTALTGTALKSTLTDALQLALVLEYLENEYYSIGLSTPGLIPNGDRTVFMQISKHESAHVGFLKSTLTSLGTTPGNKPTFDFTSGGKFMPFTDYNQFLILAQAFEDTGVRAYKGQAGNVMSNKVVLQAALQIHSVEARHASQVRRMRANKGWIELADGGNMPSATNPVYAGEDNVNQAGYNTATLFGAAAGSAAYDEVLSGSDAQTIASLFIV
;
A
#
# COMPACT_ATOMS: atom_id res chain seq x y z
N MET A 1 15.34 36.95 -2.21
CA MET A 1 15.89 35.57 -2.14
C MET A 1 15.49 34.87 -3.43
N ASN A 2 16.46 34.41 -4.23
CA ASN A 2 16.25 34.05 -5.63
C ASN A 2 16.03 32.53 -5.77
N ILE A 3 14.86 32.10 -6.22
CA ILE A 3 14.43 30.68 -6.25
C ILE A 3 15.40 29.80 -7.05
N LEU A 4 16.07 30.38 -8.04
CA LEU A 4 17.09 29.71 -8.86
C LEU A 4 18.33 29.29 -8.04
N ARG A 5 18.69 30.05 -6.99
CA ARG A 5 19.79 29.69 -6.07
C ARG A 5 19.41 28.61 -5.05
N LEU A 6 18.11 28.39 -4.82
CA LEU A 6 17.63 27.30 -3.97
C LEU A 6 17.64 25.97 -4.73
N LEU A 7 17.26 26.00 -6.02
CA LEU A 7 17.31 24.84 -6.90
C LEU A 7 18.75 24.39 -7.20
N ASP A 8 19.67 25.34 -7.37
CA ASP A 8 21.10 25.05 -7.59
C ASP A 8 21.74 24.34 -6.38
N LYS A 9 21.36 24.73 -5.15
CA LYS A 9 21.78 24.06 -3.91
C LYS A 9 21.15 22.69 -3.69
N LEU A 10 20.00 22.41 -4.29
CA LEU A 10 19.38 21.07 -4.27
C LEU A 10 19.94 20.16 -5.37
N SER A 11 20.56 20.73 -6.40
CA SER A 11 21.18 19.99 -7.51
C SER A 11 22.63 19.56 -7.24
N HIS A 12 23.32 20.22 -6.29
CA HIS A 12 24.70 19.93 -5.96
C HIS A 12 24.82 19.03 -4.71
N ASP A 13 24.92 17.74 -5.04
CA ASP A 13 26.07 16.88 -4.74
C ASP A 13 25.97 15.87 -3.58
N GLN A 14 26.42 14.65 -3.93
CA GLN A 14 26.93 13.57 -3.06
C GLN A 14 25.99 12.54 -2.41
N PHE A 15 24.66 12.67 -2.50
CA PHE A 15 23.76 11.58 -2.06
C PHE A 15 23.52 10.46 -3.09
N PHE A 16 23.90 10.69 -4.36
CA PHE A 16 23.59 9.79 -5.48
C PHE A 16 24.82 9.23 -6.22
N THR A 17 26.05 9.45 -5.72
CA THR A 17 27.27 8.99 -6.40
C THR A 17 27.68 7.54 -6.13
N LYS A 18 26.83 6.76 -5.45
CA LYS A 18 26.88 5.31 -5.56
C LYS A 18 25.58 4.83 -6.18
N GLU A 19 25.64 4.52 -7.48
CA GLU A 19 24.67 3.63 -8.10
C GLU A 19 24.77 2.27 -7.43
N ALA A 20 24.07 2.09 -6.31
CA ALA A 20 23.74 0.76 -5.82
C ALA A 20 22.65 0.24 -6.76
N SER A 21 22.96 -0.80 -7.52
CA SER A 21 21.96 -1.47 -8.34
C SER A 21 20.81 -1.97 -7.43
N ARG A 22 19.59 -2.07 -7.94
CA ARG A 22 18.41 -2.57 -7.17
C ARG A 22 18.68 -3.94 -6.49
N LEU A 23 19.66 -4.68 -7.00
CA LEU A 23 20.13 -5.96 -6.47
C LEU A 23 21.01 -5.78 -5.21
N GLU A 24 21.84 -4.74 -5.14
CA GLU A 24 22.65 -4.41 -3.94
C GLU A 24 21.78 -3.94 -2.78
N ALA A 25 20.72 -3.16 -3.04
CA ALA A 25 19.76 -2.76 -2.00
C ALA A 25 19.06 -3.96 -1.33
N ILE A 26 18.79 -5.03 -2.09
CA ILE A 26 18.19 -6.28 -1.58
C ILE A 26 19.24 -7.13 -0.84
N THR A 27 20.48 -7.14 -1.33
CA THR A 27 21.58 -7.90 -0.72
C THR A 27 21.96 -7.30 0.65
N ASP A 28 21.93 -5.97 0.77
CA ASP A 28 22.20 -5.24 2.02
C ASP A 28 21.13 -5.47 3.10
N ILE A 29 19.86 -5.69 2.73
CA ILE A 29 18.79 -6.08 3.67
C ILE A 29 19.10 -7.44 4.32
N SER A 30 19.62 -8.41 3.54
CA SER A 30 19.98 -9.74 4.06
C SER A 30 21.23 -9.73 4.96
N LEU A 31 22.15 -8.80 4.72
CA LEU A 31 23.40 -8.65 5.48
C LEU A 31 23.23 -7.81 6.75
N PHE A 32 22.31 -6.84 6.76
CA PHE A 32 21.98 -6.06 7.95
C PHE A 32 21.33 -6.92 9.04
N GLY A 33 20.50 -7.90 8.65
CA GLY A 33 19.91 -8.89 9.57
C GLY A 33 20.92 -9.71 10.38
N LYS A 34 22.18 -9.83 9.92
CA LYS A 34 23.25 -10.52 10.65
C LYS A 34 24.04 -9.62 11.61
N LYS A 35 23.94 -8.28 11.49
CA LYS A 35 24.75 -7.33 12.27
C LYS A 35 23.95 -6.48 13.28
N ALA A 36 22.62 -6.45 13.20
CA ALA A 36 21.77 -5.70 14.14
C ALA A 36 21.50 -6.42 15.48
N ALA A 37 22.39 -7.31 15.94
CA ALA A 37 22.26 -8.00 17.23
C ALA A 37 22.93 -7.28 18.41
N LYS A 38 23.59 -6.13 18.20
CA LYS A 38 24.32 -5.44 19.27
C LYS A 38 24.32 -3.92 19.10
N ALA A 39 23.28 -3.25 19.58
CA ALA A 39 23.35 -1.91 20.18
C ALA A 39 21.93 -1.44 20.53
N ALA A 40 21.55 -1.57 21.79
CA ALA A 40 20.44 -0.85 22.37
C ALA A 40 20.99 0.34 23.14
N VAL A 41 20.67 1.58 22.73
CA VAL A 41 20.64 2.77 23.62
C VAL A 41 19.60 3.77 23.08
N PRO A 42 18.73 4.35 23.93
CA PRO A 42 17.65 5.27 23.57
C PRO A 42 18.10 6.75 23.58
N LEU A 43 17.14 7.67 23.32
CA LEU A 43 17.19 9.16 23.28
C LEU A 43 17.10 9.70 21.84
N GLY A 44 16.19 10.57 21.43
CA GLY A 44 15.15 11.36 22.09
C GLY A 44 14.73 12.50 21.13
N LEU A 45 13.43 12.73 21.04
CA LEU A 45 12.72 13.99 20.71
C LEU A 45 13.25 14.92 19.59
N GLY A 46 12.60 14.86 18.43
CA GLY A 46 12.66 15.88 17.38
C GLY A 46 11.28 16.10 16.75
N THR A 47 10.51 17.01 17.33
CA THR A 47 9.21 17.51 16.82
C THR A 47 9.43 18.40 15.60
N LEU A 48 9.01 17.97 14.40
CA LEU A 48 8.72 18.89 13.28
C LEU A 48 7.57 18.35 12.42
N MET A 49 6.40 18.98 12.61
CA MET A 49 5.32 19.23 11.64
C MET A 49 4.74 18.02 10.88
N ALA A 50 4.03 17.14 11.59
CA ALA A 50 2.98 16.31 11.00
C ALA A 50 1.65 17.05 11.10
N THR A 51 1.25 17.74 10.03
CA THR A 51 -0.14 18.15 9.85
C THR A 51 -0.95 16.89 9.56
N SER A 52 -1.97 16.65 10.39
CA SER A 52 -2.77 15.43 10.44
C SER A 52 -3.38 15.06 9.09
N ALA A 53 -2.82 14.04 8.42
CA ALA A 53 -3.67 13.03 7.81
C ALA A 53 -4.47 12.38 8.96
N LYS A 54 -5.74 12.05 8.76
CA LYS A 54 -6.61 11.41 9.76
C LYS A 54 -6.15 9.98 10.07
N ALA A 55 -4.95 9.81 10.61
CA ALA A 55 -4.68 8.74 11.55
C ALA A 55 -5.41 9.13 12.85
N GLU A 56 -6.28 8.27 13.35
CA GLU A 56 -6.89 8.44 14.67
C GLU A 56 -5.82 8.82 15.70
N PRO A 57 -5.97 9.93 16.43
CA PRO A 57 -4.97 10.35 17.39
C PRO A 57 -5.30 9.70 18.74
N THR A 58 -4.95 8.43 18.93
CA THR A 58 -4.88 7.89 20.29
C THR A 58 -3.54 8.33 20.88
N LYS A 59 -3.52 9.56 21.43
CA LYS A 59 -2.38 10.07 22.24
C LYS A 59 -2.30 9.32 23.57
N THR A 60 -1.88 8.07 23.50
CA THR A 60 -1.43 7.31 24.67
C THR A 60 0.06 7.07 24.48
N ALA A 61 0.88 7.38 25.48
CA ALA A 61 2.28 6.97 25.47
C ALA A 61 2.32 5.43 25.49
N LEU A 62 2.40 4.82 24.31
CA LEU A 62 2.37 3.36 24.15
C LEU A 62 3.68 2.79 24.69
N THR A 63 3.57 1.91 25.69
CA THR A 63 4.70 1.14 26.22
C THR A 63 5.26 0.23 25.13
N GLY A 64 6.55 -0.16 25.21
CA GLY A 64 7.25 -0.90 24.14
C GLY A 64 6.55 -2.19 23.67
N THR A 65 5.76 -2.84 24.53
CA THR A 65 4.95 -4.01 24.18
C THR A 65 3.72 -3.63 23.33
N ALA A 66 3.05 -2.51 23.65
CA ALA A 66 1.92 -2.01 22.87
C ALA A 66 2.37 -1.46 21.51
N LEU A 67 3.54 -0.81 21.43
CA LEU A 67 4.14 -0.42 20.15
C LEU A 67 4.53 -1.62 19.29
N LYS A 68 5.01 -2.70 19.93
CA LYS A 68 5.34 -3.94 19.24
C LYS A 68 4.06 -4.58 18.69
N SER A 69 2.96 -4.64 19.45
CA SER A 69 1.69 -5.16 18.96
C SER A 69 1.14 -4.32 17.81
N THR A 70 1.03 -2.99 17.93
CA THR A 70 0.51 -2.14 16.84
C THR A 70 1.33 -2.26 15.56
N LEU A 71 2.67 -2.33 15.68
CA LEU A 71 3.54 -2.53 14.53
C LEU A 71 3.34 -3.90 13.91
N THR A 72 3.31 -4.97 14.71
CA THR A 72 3.16 -6.32 14.15
C THR A 72 1.75 -6.57 13.65
N ASP A 73 0.73 -5.98 14.24
CA ASP A 73 -0.66 -6.09 13.80
C ASP A 73 -0.85 -5.41 12.43
N ALA A 74 -0.25 -4.23 12.23
CA ALA A 74 -0.22 -3.57 10.92
C ALA A 74 0.48 -4.43 9.86
N LEU A 75 1.59 -5.08 10.20
CA LEU A 75 2.32 -5.97 9.28
C LEU A 75 1.57 -7.28 9.01
N GLN A 76 0.83 -7.82 9.98
CA GLN A 76 0.00 -9.01 9.78
C GLN A 76 -1.20 -8.69 8.88
N LEU A 77 -1.83 -7.52 9.05
CA LEU A 77 -2.87 -7.05 8.15
C LEU A 77 -2.33 -6.91 6.73
N ALA A 78 -1.19 -6.23 6.56
CA ALA A 78 -0.54 -6.12 5.25
C ALA A 78 -0.28 -7.51 4.65
N LEU A 79 0.23 -8.46 5.43
CA LEU A 79 0.50 -9.82 4.96
C LEU A 79 -0.77 -10.53 4.44
N VAL A 80 -1.93 -10.31 5.06
CA VAL A 80 -3.20 -10.88 4.59
C VAL A 80 -3.63 -10.25 3.26
N LEU A 81 -3.47 -8.95 3.09
CA LEU A 81 -3.78 -8.26 1.82
C LEU A 81 -2.86 -8.74 0.69
N GLU A 82 -1.56 -8.84 0.96
CA GLU A 82 -0.57 -9.33 0.00
C GLU A 82 -0.78 -10.80 -0.38
N TYR A 83 -1.24 -11.63 0.57
CA TYR A 83 -1.67 -12.99 0.25
C TYR A 83 -2.88 -13.02 -0.68
N LEU A 84 -3.84 -12.13 -0.47
CA LEU A 84 -5.05 -12.02 -1.29
C LEU A 84 -4.68 -11.65 -2.72
N GLU A 85 -3.88 -10.61 -2.91
CA GLU A 85 -3.44 -10.13 -4.23
C GLU A 85 -2.53 -11.16 -4.93
N ASN A 86 -1.54 -11.70 -4.22
CA ASN A 86 -0.63 -12.69 -4.79
C ASN A 86 -1.36 -13.94 -5.28
N GLU A 87 -2.33 -14.46 -4.51
CA GLU A 87 -3.14 -15.61 -4.92
C GLU A 87 -4.02 -15.25 -6.12
N TYR A 88 -4.67 -14.08 -6.08
CA TYR A 88 -5.57 -13.62 -7.14
C TYR A 88 -4.88 -13.55 -8.50
N TYR A 89 -3.69 -12.92 -8.55
CA TYR A 89 -2.92 -12.81 -9.78
C TYR A 89 -2.33 -14.14 -10.23
N SER A 90 -1.91 -15.00 -9.30
CA SER A 90 -1.45 -16.36 -9.61
C SER A 90 -2.55 -17.17 -10.31
N ILE A 91 -3.77 -17.16 -9.76
CA ILE A 91 -4.92 -17.84 -10.37
C ILE A 91 -5.21 -17.24 -11.75
N GLY A 92 -5.37 -15.91 -11.86
CA GLY A 92 -5.72 -15.26 -13.12
C GLY A 92 -4.70 -15.51 -14.25
N LEU A 93 -3.40 -15.52 -13.93
CA LEU A 93 -2.34 -15.84 -14.89
C LEU A 93 -2.35 -17.31 -15.33
N SER A 94 -2.77 -18.20 -14.42
CA SER A 94 -2.89 -19.64 -14.68
C SER A 94 -4.17 -20.02 -15.44
N THR A 95 -5.22 -19.18 -15.39
CA THR A 95 -6.48 -19.42 -16.10
C THR A 95 -6.28 -19.23 -17.62
N PRO A 96 -6.44 -20.30 -18.44
CA PRO A 96 -6.24 -20.20 -19.87
C PRO A 96 -7.24 -19.23 -20.53
N GLY A 97 -6.74 -18.31 -21.34
CA GLY A 97 -7.58 -17.39 -22.12
C GLY A 97 -8.25 -16.27 -21.32
N LEU A 98 -8.08 -16.20 -20.00
CA LEU A 98 -8.65 -15.11 -19.19
C LEU A 98 -8.00 -13.76 -19.51
N ILE A 99 -6.68 -13.67 -19.33
CA ILE A 99 -5.92 -12.43 -19.52
C ILE A 99 -5.43 -12.35 -20.98
N PRO A 100 -5.84 -11.33 -21.75
CA PRO A 100 -5.37 -11.11 -23.12
C PRO A 100 -3.84 -10.99 -23.20
N ASN A 101 -3.23 -11.52 -24.26
CA ASN A 101 -1.77 -11.59 -24.40
C ASN A 101 -1.06 -10.24 -24.23
N GLY A 102 -1.66 -9.14 -24.68
CA GLY A 102 -1.10 -7.79 -24.53
C GLY A 102 -0.99 -7.32 -23.07
N ASP A 103 -1.82 -7.87 -22.20
CA ASP A 103 -1.93 -7.46 -20.80
C ASP A 103 -1.21 -8.42 -19.85
N ARG A 104 -0.89 -9.63 -20.31
CA ARG A 104 -0.25 -10.68 -19.48
C ARG A 104 1.05 -10.22 -18.84
N THR A 105 1.90 -9.48 -19.55
CA THR A 105 3.19 -9.02 -19.00
C THR A 105 3.02 -8.07 -17.81
N VAL A 106 1.93 -7.30 -17.80
CA VAL A 106 1.59 -6.40 -16.69
C VAL A 106 1.27 -7.23 -15.45
N PHE A 107 0.31 -8.15 -15.55
CA PHE A 107 -0.09 -8.98 -14.39
C PHE A 107 0.99 -9.95 -13.94
N MET A 108 1.86 -10.42 -14.85
CA MET A 108 3.07 -11.17 -14.46
C MET A 108 4.03 -10.33 -13.62
N GLN A 109 4.15 -9.03 -13.91
CA GLN A 109 5.01 -8.14 -13.14
C GLN A 109 4.41 -7.84 -11.77
N ILE A 110 3.11 -7.54 -11.71
CA ILE A 110 2.37 -7.32 -10.47
C ILE A 110 2.47 -8.57 -9.58
N SER A 111 2.14 -9.75 -10.09
CA SER A 111 2.26 -11.02 -9.36
C SER A 111 3.66 -11.28 -8.77
N LYS A 112 4.74 -10.88 -9.47
CA LYS A 112 6.11 -10.98 -8.94
C LYS A 112 6.35 -10.04 -7.77
N HIS A 113 5.80 -8.84 -7.82
CA HIS A 113 5.90 -7.87 -6.73
C HIS A 113 5.12 -8.39 -5.51
N GLU A 114 3.88 -8.85 -5.67
CA GLU A 114 3.10 -9.39 -4.53
C GLU A 114 3.77 -10.59 -3.87
N SER A 115 4.33 -11.50 -4.67
CA SER A 115 5.16 -12.59 -4.13
C SER A 115 6.37 -12.10 -3.33
N ALA A 116 7.01 -11.01 -3.78
CA ALA A 116 8.15 -10.42 -3.07
C ALA A 116 7.72 -9.71 -1.78
N HIS A 117 6.60 -8.99 -1.79
CA HIS A 117 6.02 -8.33 -0.62
C HIS A 117 5.64 -9.35 0.45
N VAL A 118 4.95 -10.44 0.10
CA VAL A 118 4.67 -11.57 1.00
C VAL A 118 5.97 -12.09 1.64
N GLY A 119 7.01 -12.35 0.83
CA GLY A 119 8.30 -12.83 1.32
C GLY A 119 8.98 -11.87 2.30
N PHE A 120 8.94 -10.58 1.97
CA PHE A 120 9.46 -9.50 2.80
C PHE A 120 8.72 -9.41 4.14
N LEU A 121 7.39 -9.39 4.13
CA LEU A 121 6.57 -9.26 5.34
C LEU A 121 6.75 -10.44 6.28
N LYS A 122 6.75 -11.67 5.74
CA LYS A 122 7.03 -12.88 6.55
C LYS A 122 8.41 -12.81 7.21
N SER A 123 9.43 -12.39 6.45
CA SER A 123 10.79 -12.24 6.97
C SER A 123 10.87 -11.16 8.06
N THR A 124 10.20 -10.03 7.84
CA THR A 124 10.15 -8.90 8.76
C THR A 124 9.44 -9.29 10.07
N LEU A 125 8.24 -9.89 10.00
CA LEU A 125 7.51 -10.39 11.16
C LEU A 125 8.36 -11.38 11.98
N THR A 126 9.01 -12.34 11.30
CA THR A 126 9.92 -13.30 11.95
C THR A 126 11.07 -12.60 12.65
N SER A 127 11.70 -11.60 12.01
CA SER A 127 12.80 -10.83 12.60
C SER A 127 12.39 -10.03 13.84
N LEU A 128 11.11 -9.66 13.93
CA LEU A 128 10.52 -8.99 15.10
C LEU A 128 10.10 -9.97 16.20
N GLY A 129 10.31 -11.27 15.99
CA GLY A 129 9.92 -12.34 16.91
C GLY A 129 8.42 -12.63 16.89
N THR A 130 7.73 -12.33 15.78
CA THR A 130 6.32 -12.63 15.57
C THR A 130 6.18 -13.69 14.49
N THR A 131 5.43 -14.74 14.76
CA THR A 131 5.10 -15.77 13.77
C THR A 131 4.22 -15.17 12.67
N PRO A 132 4.63 -15.21 11.39
CA PRO A 132 3.77 -14.74 10.31
C PRO A 132 2.45 -15.50 10.27
N GLY A 133 1.35 -14.78 10.04
CA GLY A 133 0.03 -15.38 9.86
C GLY A 133 0.00 -16.38 8.71
N ASN A 134 -0.84 -17.41 8.85
CA ASN A 134 -1.10 -18.36 7.77
C ASN A 134 -1.88 -17.68 6.65
N LYS A 135 -1.62 -18.09 5.41
CA LYS A 135 -2.41 -17.66 4.25
C LYS A 135 -3.86 -18.17 4.41
N PRO A 136 -4.87 -17.28 4.38
CA PRO A 136 -6.27 -17.70 4.37
C PRO A 136 -6.64 -18.47 3.10
N THR A 137 -7.77 -19.17 3.14
CA THR A 137 -8.43 -19.64 1.92
C THR A 137 -9.27 -18.49 1.36
N PHE A 138 -9.23 -18.29 0.05
CA PHE A 138 -9.95 -17.21 -0.59
C PHE A 138 -11.07 -17.70 -1.51
N ASP A 139 -12.25 -17.08 -1.41
CA ASP A 139 -13.34 -17.13 -2.39
C ASP A 139 -13.43 -15.78 -3.13
N PHE A 140 -12.80 -15.72 -4.30
CA PHE A 140 -12.81 -14.53 -5.15
C PHE A 140 -14.15 -14.25 -5.83
N THR A 141 -15.14 -15.14 -5.72
CA THR A 141 -16.51 -14.86 -6.18
C THR A 141 -17.28 -14.01 -5.16
N SER A 142 -16.82 -13.96 -3.90
CA SER A 142 -17.53 -13.35 -2.77
C SER A 142 -18.98 -13.81 -2.71
N GLY A 143 -19.18 -15.14 -2.68
CA GLY A 143 -20.52 -15.74 -2.70
C GLY A 143 -21.27 -15.48 -4.02
N GLY A 144 -20.58 -15.49 -5.15
CA GLY A 144 -21.17 -15.33 -6.49
C GLY A 144 -21.45 -13.89 -6.95
N LYS A 145 -20.99 -12.88 -6.23
CA LYS A 145 -21.10 -11.46 -6.63
C LYS A 145 -20.16 -11.10 -7.79
N PHE A 146 -19.06 -11.83 -7.92
CA PHE A 146 -18.04 -11.63 -8.96
C PHE A 146 -17.74 -12.95 -9.68
N MET A 147 -17.31 -12.85 -10.94
CA MET A 147 -16.87 -13.98 -11.77
C MET A 147 -15.49 -13.72 -12.38
N PRO A 148 -14.45 -13.42 -11.56
CA PRO A 148 -13.20 -12.85 -12.04
C PRO A 148 -12.35 -13.80 -12.89
N PHE A 149 -12.60 -15.10 -12.83
CA PHE A 149 -11.80 -16.09 -13.57
C PHE A 149 -12.51 -16.65 -14.80
N THR A 150 -13.66 -16.09 -15.16
CA THR A 150 -14.37 -16.40 -16.41
C THR A 150 -14.69 -15.15 -17.24
N ASP A 151 -14.60 -13.96 -16.63
CA ASP A 151 -14.78 -12.67 -17.30
C ASP A 151 -13.60 -11.74 -16.97
N TYR A 152 -12.85 -11.34 -18.01
CA TYR A 152 -11.70 -10.46 -17.86
C TYR A 152 -12.05 -9.05 -17.37
N ASN A 153 -13.26 -8.54 -17.65
CA ASN A 153 -13.67 -7.25 -17.09
C ASN A 153 -13.91 -7.36 -15.58
N GLN A 154 -14.49 -8.48 -15.12
CA GLN A 154 -14.61 -8.78 -13.70
C GLN A 154 -13.23 -9.01 -13.05
N PHE A 155 -12.29 -9.59 -13.79
CA PHE A 155 -10.89 -9.69 -13.36
C PHE A 155 -10.30 -8.30 -13.09
N LEU A 156 -10.42 -7.38 -14.05
CA LEU A 156 -9.90 -6.02 -13.91
C LEU A 156 -10.60 -5.23 -12.79
N ILE A 157 -11.92 -5.42 -12.60
CA ILE A 157 -12.67 -4.80 -11.50
C ILE A 157 -12.09 -5.20 -10.14
N LEU A 158 -11.90 -6.49 -9.90
CA LEU A 158 -11.38 -6.95 -8.61
C LEU A 158 -9.89 -6.64 -8.45
N ALA A 159 -9.09 -6.74 -9.52
CA ALA A 159 -7.70 -6.26 -9.50
C ALA A 159 -7.65 -4.80 -9.03
N GLN A 160 -8.48 -3.92 -9.62
CA GLN A 160 -8.52 -2.52 -9.21
C GLN A 160 -8.93 -2.36 -7.75
N ALA A 161 -9.96 -3.08 -7.31
CA ALA A 161 -10.45 -3.01 -5.93
C ALA A 161 -9.40 -3.46 -4.91
N PHE A 162 -8.60 -4.49 -5.23
CA PHE A 162 -7.55 -4.98 -4.35
C PHE A 162 -6.40 -3.99 -4.25
N GLU A 163 -5.85 -3.57 -5.40
CA GLU A 163 -4.76 -2.60 -5.44
C GLU A 163 -5.13 -1.29 -4.73
N ASP A 164 -6.35 -0.79 -4.95
CA ASP A 164 -6.87 0.40 -4.27
C ASP A 164 -6.98 0.18 -2.75
N THR A 165 -7.38 -1.02 -2.32
CA THR A 165 -7.41 -1.38 -0.89
C THR A 165 -5.99 -1.42 -0.31
N GLY A 166 -5.04 -2.05 -1.01
CA GLY A 166 -3.64 -2.17 -0.61
C GLY A 166 -2.98 -0.80 -0.43
N VAL A 167 -3.04 0.07 -1.45
CA VAL A 167 -2.52 1.45 -1.40
C VAL A 167 -3.03 2.19 -0.17
N ARG A 168 -4.36 2.21 0.02
CA ARG A 168 -5.00 2.99 1.08
C ARG A 168 -4.74 2.39 2.47
N ALA A 169 -4.64 1.06 2.58
CA ALA A 169 -4.31 0.37 3.81
C ALA A 169 -2.86 0.63 4.24
N TYR A 170 -1.87 0.51 3.33
CA TYR A 170 -0.48 0.82 3.64
C TYR A 170 -0.31 2.26 4.14
N LYS A 171 -0.98 3.21 3.48
CA LYS A 171 -0.98 4.61 3.92
C LYS A 171 -1.62 4.78 5.29
N GLY A 172 -2.77 4.15 5.52
CA GLY A 172 -3.48 4.21 6.81
C GLY A 172 -2.72 3.56 7.97
N GLN A 173 -1.94 2.52 7.69
CA GLN A 173 -1.11 1.84 8.68
C GLN A 173 0.28 2.46 8.88
N ALA A 174 0.67 3.46 8.09
CA ALA A 174 1.99 4.10 8.18
C ALA A 174 2.29 4.62 9.60
N GLY A 175 1.28 5.16 10.30
CA GLY A 175 1.41 5.62 11.69
C GLY A 175 1.71 4.47 12.67
N ASN A 176 1.20 3.27 12.43
CA ASN A 176 1.39 2.11 13.30
C ASN A 176 2.78 1.49 13.18
N VAL A 177 3.47 1.70 12.04
CA VAL A 177 4.84 1.22 11.82
C VAL A 177 5.91 2.31 12.03
N MET A 178 5.51 3.56 12.29
CA MET A 178 6.41 4.73 12.26
C MET A 178 7.54 4.73 13.30
N SER A 179 7.38 3.94 14.36
CA SER A 179 8.36 3.77 15.44
C SER A 179 9.60 2.99 14.98
N ASN A 180 9.48 2.16 13.94
CA ASN A 180 10.58 1.44 13.32
C ASN A 180 10.86 2.04 11.94
N LYS A 181 11.94 2.84 11.82
CA LYS A 181 12.25 3.57 10.58
C LYS A 181 12.56 2.67 9.39
N VAL A 182 13.14 1.50 9.63
CA VAL A 182 13.43 0.53 8.56
C VAL A 182 12.14 -0.06 8.02
N VAL A 183 11.23 -0.47 8.91
CA VAL A 183 9.91 -0.99 8.52
C VAL A 183 9.07 0.10 7.85
N LEU A 184 9.04 1.31 8.41
CA LEU A 184 8.33 2.45 7.80
C LEU A 184 8.83 2.73 6.39
N GLN A 185 10.15 2.79 6.18
CA GLN A 185 10.72 3.03 4.86
C GLN A 185 10.28 1.95 3.87
N ALA A 186 10.37 0.68 4.25
CA ALA A 186 9.94 -0.42 3.40
C ALA A 186 8.43 -0.37 3.11
N ALA A 187 7.59 -0.10 4.11
CA ALA A 187 6.14 0.04 3.94
C ALA A 187 5.77 1.17 2.97
N LEU A 188 6.47 2.31 3.03
CA LEU A 188 6.27 3.43 2.09
C LEU A 188 6.77 3.11 0.68
N GLN A 189 7.79 2.26 0.54
CA GLN A 189 8.25 1.78 -0.77
C GLN A 189 7.22 0.84 -1.41
N ILE A 190 6.66 -0.10 -0.62
CA ILE A 190 5.58 -0.99 -1.08
C ILE A 190 4.35 -0.17 -1.46
N HIS A 191 3.91 0.76 -0.60
CA HIS A 191 2.83 1.69 -0.91
C HIS A 191 2.99 2.39 -2.28
N SER A 192 4.21 2.81 -2.63
CA SER A 192 4.49 3.42 -3.94
C SER A 192 4.48 2.43 -5.11
N VAL A 193 4.76 1.15 -4.86
CA VAL A 193 4.59 0.06 -5.84
C VAL A 193 3.09 -0.18 -6.06
N GLU A 194 2.32 -0.39 -5.00
CA GLU A 194 0.85 -0.58 -5.09
C GLU A 194 0.18 0.60 -5.81
N ALA A 195 0.60 1.84 -5.54
CA ALA A 195 0.02 3.01 -6.20
C ALA A 195 0.22 2.97 -7.72
N ARG A 196 1.33 2.40 -8.19
CA ARG A 196 1.60 2.22 -9.62
C ARG A 196 0.80 1.06 -10.21
N HIS A 197 0.60 -0.02 -9.46
CA HIS A 197 -0.28 -1.12 -9.86
C HIS A 197 -1.73 -0.62 -10.00
N ALA A 198 -2.28 0.01 -8.96
CA ALA A 198 -3.60 0.63 -8.97
C ALA A 198 -3.78 1.57 -10.17
N SER A 199 -2.83 2.49 -10.39
CA SER A 199 -2.86 3.41 -11.53
C SER A 199 -2.86 2.68 -12.88
N GLN A 200 -2.03 1.64 -13.02
CA GLN A 200 -1.93 0.85 -14.24
C GLN A 200 -3.23 0.07 -14.51
N VAL A 201 -3.80 -0.59 -13.50
CA VAL A 201 -5.05 -1.35 -13.64
C VAL A 201 -6.22 -0.42 -13.99
N ARG A 202 -6.33 0.75 -13.35
CA ARG A 202 -7.33 1.76 -13.71
C ARG A 202 -7.21 2.18 -15.17
N ARG A 203 -5.99 2.43 -15.65
CA ARG A 203 -5.75 2.80 -17.06
C ARG A 203 -6.12 1.68 -18.03
N MET A 204 -5.92 0.42 -17.66
CA MET A 204 -6.36 -0.74 -18.45
C MET A 204 -7.89 -0.83 -18.53
N ARG A 205 -8.60 -0.32 -17.52
CA ARG A 205 -10.06 -0.13 -17.54
C ARG A 205 -10.52 1.18 -18.20
N ALA A 206 -9.61 1.88 -18.89
CA ALA A 206 -9.85 3.20 -19.50
C ALA A 206 -10.27 4.31 -18.50
N ASN A 207 -9.91 4.14 -17.22
CA ASN A 207 -10.12 5.15 -16.18
C ASN A 207 -8.88 6.04 -16.00
N LYS A 208 -9.04 7.12 -15.22
CA LYS A 208 -7.93 7.95 -14.75
C LYS A 208 -7.00 7.15 -13.85
N GLY A 209 -5.75 7.58 -13.74
CA GLY A 209 -4.76 6.93 -12.87
C GLY A 209 -4.99 7.15 -11.36
N TRP A 210 -5.97 7.99 -11.01
CA TRP A 210 -6.34 8.43 -9.65
C TRP A 210 -7.87 8.42 -9.51
N ILE A 211 -8.35 8.50 -8.27
CA ILE A 211 -9.78 8.54 -7.93
C ILE A 211 -10.24 10.01 -7.81
N GLU A 212 -11.48 10.28 -8.20
CA GLU A 212 -12.15 11.57 -8.00
C GLU A 212 -13.50 11.32 -7.35
N LEU A 213 -13.88 12.11 -6.34
CA LEU A 213 -15.24 12.11 -5.78
C LEU A 213 -15.74 10.71 -5.35
N ALA A 214 -14.85 9.87 -4.82
CA ALA A 214 -15.14 8.46 -4.48
C ALA A 214 -15.64 7.60 -5.67
N ASP A 215 -15.40 8.04 -6.91
CA ASP A 215 -15.71 7.28 -8.12
C ASP A 215 -14.53 6.40 -8.54
N GLY A 216 -14.66 5.10 -8.29
CA GLY A 216 -13.72 4.09 -8.77
C GLY A 216 -13.79 3.81 -10.28
N GLY A 217 -14.65 4.49 -11.05
CA GLY A 217 -14.79 4.31 -12.48
C GLY A 217 -15.63 3.08 -12.84
N ASN A 218 -16.95 3.23 -12.78
CA ASN A 218 -17.95 2.20 -13.11
C ASN A 218 -17.76 0.89 -12.33
N MET A 219 -17.50 1.01 -11.02
CA MET A 219 -17.31 -0.14 -10.14
C MET A 219 -18.64 -0.66 -9.58
N PRO A 220 -18.82 -1.98 -9.40
CA PRO A 220 -20.01 -2.53 -8.76
C PRO A 220 -20.19 -2.02 -7.32
N SER A 221 -21.42 -1.89 -6.85
CA SER A 221 -21.70 -1.36 -5.49
C SER A 221 -21.05 -2.15 -4.36
N ALA A 222 -20.75 -3.44 -4.57
CA ALA A 222 -20.02 -4.28 -3.63
C ALA A 222 -18.61 -3.76 -3.32
N THR A 223 -18.01 -2.94 -4.19
CA THR A 223 -16.68 -2.34 -3.97
C THR A 223 -16.76 -0.94 -3.38
N ASN A 224 -17.94 -0.38 -3.11
CA ASN A 224 -18.08 0.97 -2.53
C ASN A 224 -17.20 1.21 -1.27
N PRO A 225 -17.03 0.24 -0.35
CA PRO A 225 -16.14 0.43 0.80
C PRO A 225 -14.68 0.76 0.42
N VAL A 226 -14.20 0.28 -0.73
CA VAL A 226 -12.85 0.56 -1.25
C VAL A 226 -12.65 2.02 -1.61
N TYR A 227 -13.72 2.78 -1.84
CA TYR A 227 -13.68 4.19 -2.27
C TYR A 227 -14.23 5.16 -1.22
N ALA A 228 -14.71 4.64 -0.08
CA ALA A 228 -15.26 5.47 0.98
C ALA A 228 -14.22 6.50 1.47
N GLY A 229 -14.59 7.79 1.41
CA GLY A 229 -13.76 8.91 1.86
C GLY A 229 -12.88 9.54 0.78
N GLU A 230 -12.72 8.91 -0.40
CA GLU A 230 -11.95 9.45 -1.54
C GLU A 230 -12.61 10.68 -2.20
N ASP A 231 -13.76 11.14 -1.69
CA ASP A 231 -14.41 12.40 -2.05
C ASP A 231 -13.94 13.58 -1.17
N ASN A 232 -13.00 13.35 -0.25
CA ASN A 232 -12.52 14.37 0.67
C ASN A 232 -11.74 15.50 -0.04
N VAL A 233 -12.28 16.71 0.06
CA VAL A 233 -11.65 17.94 -0.46
C VAL A 233 -10.96 18.77 0.64
N ASN A 234 -10.99 18.33 1.89
CA ASN A 234 -10.42 19.07 3.02
C ASN A 234 -9.21 18.33 3.61
N GLN A 235 -8.03 18.90 3.41
CA GLN A 235 -6.74 18.31 3.76
C GLN A 235 -6.07 19.15 4.84
N ALA A 236 -6.01 18.62 6.07
CA ALA A 236 -5.46 19.33 7.22
C ALA A 236 -6.01 20.77 7.40
N GLY A 237 -7.31 20.97 7.12
CA GLY A 237 -7.99 22.28 7.20
C GLY A 237 -7.89 23.15 5.94
N TYR A 238 -7.20 22.67 4.90
CA TYR A 238 -7.14 23.33 3.60
C TYR A 238 -8.12 22.69 2.61
N ASN A 239 -9.01 23.49 2.01
CA ASN A 239 -9.93 23.01 0.99
C ASN A 239 -9.28 23.02 -0.40
N THR A 240 -8.97 21.85 -0.94
CA THR A 240 -8.31 21.67 -2.23
C THR A 240 -9.23 21.97 -3.42
N ALA A 241 -10.56 21.91 -3.23
CA ALA A 241 -11.53 22.19 -4.29
C ALA A 241 -11.68 23.68 -4.59
N THR A 242 -11.24 24.58 -3.69
CA THR A 242 -11.44 26.03 -3.85
C THR A 242 -10.76 26.60 -5.09
N LEU A 243 -9.62 26.06 -5.52
CA LEU A 243 -8.91 26.54 -6.71
C LEU A 243 -9.21 25.73 -7.98
N PHE A 244 -9.46 24.43 -7.84
CA PHE A 244 -9.44 23.50 -9.00
C PHE A 244 -10.77 22.75 -9.20
N GLY A 245 -11.78 22.99 -8.36
CA GLY A 245 -13.05 22.28 -8.35
C GLY A 245 -12.99 20.95 -7.57
N ALA A 246 -14.16 20.39 -7.24
CA ALA A 246 -14.25 19.23 -6.34
C ALA A 246 -13.56 17.97 -6.88
N ALA A 247 -13.65 17.74 -8.20
CA ALA A 247 -13.00 16.59 -8.84
C ALA A 247 -11.47 16.65 -8.69
N ALA A 248 -10.83 17.73 -9.16
CA ALA A 248 -9.38 17.89 -9.01
C ALA A 248 -8.95 18.02 -7.54
N GLY A 249 -9.80 18.61 -6.69
CA GLY A 249 -9.53 18.75 -5.26
C GLY A 249 -9.47 17.40 -4.54
N SER A 250 -10.42 16.50 -4.81
CA SER A 250 -10.43 15.14 -4.23
C SER A 250 -9.28 14.27 -4.76
N ALA A 251 -8.93 14.40 -6.04
CA ALA A 251 -7.79 13.69 -6.63
C ALA A 251 -6.40 14.13 -6.13
N ALA A 252 -6.30 15.20 -5.35
CA ALA A 252 -5.01 15.74 -4.93
C ALA A 252 -4.29 14.86 -3.90
N TYR A 253 -5.01 13.96 -3.22
CA TYR A 253 -4.50 13.08 -2.18
C TYR A 253 -5.22 11.73 -2.24
N ASP A 254 -4.46 10.62 -2.19
CA ASP A 254 -5.06 9.31 -1.88
C ASP A 254 -5.55 9.31 -0.42
N GLU A 255 -6.75 8.84 -0.14
CA GLU A 255 -7.29 8.79 1.22
C GLU A 255 -6.96 7.47 1.89
N VAL A 256 -6.85 7.49 3.22
CA VAL A 256 -6.48 6.28 3.97
C VAL A 256 -7.69 5.37 4.18
N LEU A 257 -7.43 4.06 4.28
CA LEU A 257 -8.33 3.12 4.94
C LEU A 257 -7.82 2.84 6.34
N SER A 258 -8.72 2.78 7.33
CA SER A 258 -8.34 2.23 8.64
C SER A 258 -8.01 0.75 8.53
N GLY A 259 -7.30 0.21 9.52
CA GLY A 259 -6.97 -1.22 9.53
C GLY A 259 -8.23 -2.10 9.57
N SER A 260 -9.25 -1.67 10.29
CA SER A 260 -10.55 -2.34 10.37
C SER A 260 -11.35 -2.26 9.07
N ASP A 261 -11.26 -1.15 8.33
CA ASP A 261 -11.95 -1.04 7.03
C ASP A 261 -11.28 -1.97 6.01
N ALA A 262 -9.95 -1.97 5.95
CA ALA A 262 -9.19 -2.87 5.08
C ALA A 262 -9.46 -4.34 5.42
N GLN A 263 -9.52 -4.68 6.72
CA GLN A 263 -9.86 -6.04 7.16
C GLN A 263 -11.29 -6.42 6.77
N THR A 264 -12.25 -5.50 6.93
CA THR A 264 -13.65 -5.72 6.51
C THR A 264 -13.75 -6.01 5.02
N ILE A 265 -13.04 -5.24 4.19
CA ILE A 265 -12.99 -5.44 2.74
C ILE A 265 -12.39 -6.81 2.39
N ALA A 266 -11.22 -7.14 2.96
CA ALA A 266 -10.56 -8.43 2.71
C ALA A 266 -11.41 -9.62 3.16
N SER A 267 -12.15 -9.48 4.26
CA SER A 267 -12.99 -10.55 4.82
C SER A 267 -14.15 -10.96 3.90
N LEU A 268 -14.51 -10.14 2.90
CA LEU A 268 -15.49 -10.51 1.88
C LEU A 268 -15.03 -11.69 1.01
N PHE A 269 -13.73 -11.98 1.01
CA PHE A 269 -13.09 -12.98 0.17
C PHE A 269 -12.45 -14.10 0.99
N ILE A 270 -12.53 -14.10 2.32
CA ILE A 270 -11.92 -15.12 3.17
C ILE A 270 -12.98 -16.16 3.58
N VAL A 271 -12.65 -17.45 3.46
CA VAL A 271 -13.52 -18.60 3.80
C VAL A 271 -12.85 -19.64 4.68
#